data_AF-A0A1D6NZM6-F1
#
_entry.id   AF-A0A1D6NZM6-F1
#
_cell.length_a   1.000
_cell.length_b   1.000
_cell.length_c   1.000
_cell.angle_alpha   90.00
_cell.angle_beta   90.00
_cell.angle_gamma   90.00
#
_symmetry.space_group_name_H-M   'P 1'
#
loop_
_entity.id
_entity.type
_entity.pdbx_description
1 polymer ?
#
loop_
_entity_poly.entity_id
_entity_poly.type
_entity_poly.pdbx_seq_one_letter_code
_entity_poly.pdbx_strand_id
1 'polypeptide(L)'
;MDGESKLLASGGEDCTIRLWSMSTRAKNHPLIATFHGHEKALSFLSVAWHKSSLLVSCSKDSKVKVWDTVAPSSGSSPCVGSAHLNSNGPPIAMKCHESLCYIAAGAEVTVIDLRTMKKAFVLALQNHRILSCDIFYDAQNDFLTPEWDSENLQVVPSVIQTITNPF
;
A
#
# COMPACT_ATOMS: atom_id res chain seq x y z
N MET A 1 21.81 -22.95 11.85
CA MET A 1 21.82 -21.49 11.61
C MET A 1 21.54 -21.31 10.13
N ASP A 2 20.30 -21.58 9.74
CA ASP A 2 19.90 -21.58 8.33
C ASP A 2 19.54 -20.15 7.96
N GLY A 3 20.31 -19.59 7.03
CA GLY A 3 20.24 -18.19 6.63
C GLY A 3 18.83 -17.79 6.23
N GLU A 4 18.39 -16.63 6.73
CA GLU A 4 17.09 -16.03 6.45
C GLU A 4 16.78 -16.08 4.95
N SER A 5 15.77 -16.88 4.57
CA SER A 5 15.25 -16.84 3.21
C SER A 5 14.54 -15.51 3.00
N LYS A 6 15.14 -14.61 2.23
CA LYS A 6 14.52 -13.33 1.88
C LYS A 6 13.53 -13.57 0.75
N LEU A 7 12.38 -12.91 0.80
CA LEU A 7 11.41 -12.91 -0.29
C LEU A 7 11.49 -11.60 -1.03
N LEU A 8 11.52 -11.67 -2.36
CA LEU A 8 11.26 -10.53 -3.23
C LEU A 8 9.85 -10.66 -3.78
N ALA A 9 9.08 -9.58 -3.70
CA ALA A 9 7.76 -9.50 -4.31
C ALA A 9 7.77 -8.47 -5.43
N SER A 10 7.15 -8.79 -6.56
CA SER A 10 6.93 -7.85 -7.65
C SER A 10 5.48 -7.86 -8.09
N GLY A 11 4.94 -6.70 -8.47
CA GLY A 11 3.61 -6.54 -9.04
C GLY A 11 3.71 -5.97 -10.46
N GLY A 12 2.81 -6.38 -11.35
CA GLY A 12 2.88 -5.99 -12.77
C GLY A 12 1.57 -5.46 -13.37
N GLU A 13 1.69 -4.99 -14.61
CA GLU A 13 0.54 -4.64 -15.47
C GLU A 13 -0.30 -5.86 -15.85
N ASP A 14 0.27 -7.07 -15.74
CA ASP A 14 -0.42 -8.35 -15.94
C ASP A 14 -1.40 -8.72 -14.81
N CYS A 15 -1.64 -7.79 -13.87
CA CYS A 15 -2.54 -7.94 -12.71
C CYS A 15 -2.08 -8.98 -11.69
N THR A 16 -0.83 -9.46 -11.77
CA THR A 16 -0.29 -10.48 -10.87
C THR A 16 0.75 -9.94 -9.90
N ILE A 17 0.86 -10.59 -8.75
CA ILE A 17 1.97 -10.43 -7.82
C ILE A 17 2.80 -11.71 -7.86
N ARG A 18 4.12 -11.60 -7.95
CA ARG A 18 5.05 -12.72 -8.04
C ARG A 18 6.00 -12.69 -6.86
N LEU A 19 6.19 -13.86 -6.24
CA LEU A 19 7.12 -14.04 -5.13
C LEU A 19 8.33 -14.85 -5.57
N TRP A 20 9.51 -14.38 -5.22
CA TRP A 20 10.78 -14.99 -5.56
C TRP A 20 11.57 -15.29 -4.29
N SER A 21 12.14 -16.49 -4.21
CA SER A 21 13.04 -16.84 -3.10
C SER A 21 14.44 -16.29 -3.38
N MET A 22 14.89 -15.39 -2.51
CA MET A 22 16.22 -14.79 -2.53
C MET A 22 17.07 -15.45 -1.46
N SER A 23 17.72 -16.56 -1.81
CA SER A 23 18.78 -17.13 -0.98
C SER A 23 20.14 -16.65 -1.48
N THR A 24 20.96 -16.12 -0.56
CA THR A 24 22.35 -15.70 -0.86
C THR A 24 23.23 -16.85 -1.32
N ARG A 25 22.83 -18.10 -1.06
CA ARG A 25 23.59 -19.32 -1.40
C ARG A 25 23.05 -20.03 -2.64
N ALA A 26 21.86 -19.67 -3.11
CA ALA A 26 21.26 -20.27 -4.31
C ALA A 26 21.75 -19.53 -5.56
N LYS A 27 22.15 -20.29 -6.58
CA LYS A 27 22.53 -19.74 -7.89
C LYS A 27 21.35 -19.17 -8.68
N ASN A 28 20.13 -19.59 -8.32
CA ASN A 28 18.89 -19.19 -8.97
C ASN A 28 17.95 -18.60 -7.92
N HIS A 29 17.20 -17.58 -8.30
CA HIS A 29 16.11 -17.00 -7.51
C HIS A 29 14.80 -17.51 -8.09
N PRO A 30 14.28 -18.68 -7.65
CA PRO A 30 13.10 -19.28 -8.25
C PRO A 30 11.84 -18.49 -7.91
N LEU A 31 10.90 -18.46 -8.87
CA LEU A 31 9.52 -18.05 -8.63
C LEU A 31 8.87 -19.12 -7.73
N ILE A 32 8.39 -18.72 -6.56
CA ILE A 32 7.77 -19.64 -5.59
C ILE A 32 6.25 -19.54 -5.57
N ALA A 33 5.68 -18.39 -5.96
CA ALA A 33 4.24 -18.21 -6.03
C ALA A 33 3.87 -17.06 -7.00
N THR A 34 2.68 -17.19 -7.58
CA THR A 34 2.00 -16.11 -8.32
C THR A 34 0.63 -15.91 -7.72
N PHE A 35 0.32 -14.71 -7.28
CA PHE A 35 -0.97 -14.33 -6.73
C PHE A 35 -1.81 -13.65 -7.81
N HIS A 36 -3.03 -14.16 -7.96
CA HIS A 36 -4.05 -13.68 -8.88
C HIS A 36 -5.23 -13.11 -8.08
N GLY A 37 -5.91 -12.11 -8.63
CA GLY A 37 -7.15 -11.58 -8.06
C GLY A 37 -7.39 -10.09 -8.26
N HIS A 38 -6.39 -9.33 -8.71
CA HIS A 38 -6.65 -8.00 -9.26
C HIS A 38 -7.21 -8.11 -10.68
N GLU A 39 -8.09 -7.18 -11.03
CA GLU A 39 -8.74 -7.13 -12.34
C GLU A 39 -8.06 -6.14 -13.29
N LYS A 40 -7.17 -5.31 -12.76
CA LYS A 40 -6.38 -4.32 -13.52
C LYS A 40 -4.95 -4.23 -12.98
N ALA A 41 -4.10 -3.57 -13.76
CA ALA A 41 -2.69 -3.34 -13.45
C ALA A 41 -2.46 -2.85 -12.02
N LEU A 42 -1.44 -3.42 -11.39
CA LEU A 42 -0.96 -2.98 -10.08
C LEU A 42 -0.28 -1.62 -10.20
N SER A 43 -0.64 -0.72 -9.30
CA SER A 43 -0.02 0.61 -9.18
C SER A 43 1.03 0.63 -8.07
N PHE A 44 0.76 -0.05 -6.95
CA PHE A 44 1.67 -0.07 -5.79
C PHE A 44 1.69 -1.44 -5.12
N LEU A 45 2.84 -1.78 -4.55
CA LEU A 45 3.07 -2.97 -3.75
C LEU A 45 3.95 -2.59 -2.54
N SER A 46 3.60 -3.07 -1.35
CA SER A 46 4.36 -2.84 -0.12
C SER A 46 4.23 -4.03 0.83
N VAL A 47 5.13 -4.12 1.81
CA VAL A 47 5.02 -5.07 2.93
C VAL A 47 4.17 -4.41 4.02
N ALA A 48 3.30 -5.18 4.69
CA ALA A 48 2.61 -4.67 5.87
C ALA A 48 3.59 -4.58 7.04
N TRP A 49 3.74 -3.39 7.62
CA TRP A 49 4.74 -3.14 8.65
C TRP A 49 4.46 -3.92 9.95
N HIS A 50 3.19 -4.17 10.25
CA HIS A 50 2.80 -4.95 11.43
C HIS A 50 3.00 -6.47 11.28
N LYS A 51 3.17 -7.01 10.06
CA LYS A 51 3.40 -8.44 9.82
C LYS A 51 4.13 -8.65 8.49
N SER A 52 5.40 -9.04 8.54
CA SER A 52 6.28 -9.18 7.35
C SER A 52 5.83 -10.23 6.35
N SER A 53 4.98 -11.19 6.75
CA SER A 53 4.41 -12.17 5.82
C SER A 53 3.28 -11.60 4.97
N LEU A 54 2.77 -10.40 5.28
CA LEU A 54 1.68 -9.79 4.55
C LEU A 54 2.20 -8.77 3.54
N LEU A 55 1.67 -8.86 2.32
CA LEU A 55 1.85 -7.84 1.28
C LEU A 55 0.56 -7.05 1.12
N VAL A 56 0.72 -5.77 0.83
CA VAL A 56 -0.38 -4.85 0.51
C VAL A 56 -0.19 -4.39 -0.92
N SER A 57 -1.22 -4.55 -1.73
CA SER A 57 -1.23 -4.07 -3.10
C SER A 57 -2.37 -3.10 -3.35
N CYS A 58 -2.14 -2.17 -4.27
CA CYS A 58 -3.14 -1.23 -4.75
C CYS A 58 -3.13 -1.23 -6.27
N SER A 59 -4.31 -1.28 -6.88
CA SER A 59 -4.48 -1.45 -8.33
C SER A 59 -5.39 -0.37 -8.92
N LYS A 60 -5.29 -0.20 -10.25
CA LYS A 60 -6.22 0.61 -11.05
C LYS A 60 -7.66 0.07 -11.04
N ASP A 61 -7.91 -1.10 -10.44
CA ASP A 61 -9.25 -1.65 -10.17
C ASP A 61 -9.93 -0.99 -8.95
N SER A 62 -9.31 0.03 -8.36
CA SER A 62 -9.76 0.75 -7.17
C SER A 62 -9.88 -0.15 -5.93
N LYS A 63 -9.15 -1.27 -5.89
CA LYS A 63 -9.07 -2.16 -4.73
C LYS A 63 -7.68 -2.13 -4.11
N VAL A 64 -7.68 -2.14 -2.79
CA VAL A 64 -6.53 -2.53 -1.98
C VAL A 64 -6.72 -3.97 -1.55
N LYS A 65 -5.67 -4.79 -1.67
CA LYS A 65 -5.68 -6.20 -1.27
C LYS A 65 -4.51 -6.49 -0.34
N VAL A 66 -4.76 -7.40 0.61
CA VAL A 66 -3.76 -7.93 1.53
C VAL A 66 -3.55 -9.41 1.22
N TRP A 67 -2.29 -9.82 1.09
CA TRP A 67 -1.89 -11.16 0.68
C TRP A 67 -0.99 -11.79 1.73
N ASP A 68 -1.25 -13.03 2.13
CA ASP A 68 -0.34 -13.76 3.00
C ASP A 68 0.63 -14.63 2.18
N THR A 69 1.92 -14.31 2.29
CA THR A 69 3.01 -14.96 1.55
C THR A 69 3.35 -16.36 2.06
N VAL A 70 2.91 -16.71 3.29
CA VAL A 70 3.12 -18.03 3.88
C VAL A 70 1.85 -18.89 3.87
N ALA A 71 0.76 -18.40 3.27
CA ALA A 71 -0.45 -19.19 3.15
C ALA A 71 -0.14 -20.50 2.40
N PRO A 72 -0.53 -21.66 2.95
CA PRO A 72 -0.27 -22.93 2.29
C PRO A 72 -1.01 -22.97 0.95
N SER A 73 -0.37 -23.53 -0.07
CA SER A 73 -0.91 -23.70 -1.43
C SER A 73 -2.15 -24.60 -1.50
N SER A 74 -2.62 -25.11 -0.37
CA SER A 74 -3.82 -25.94 -0.20
C SER A 74 -5.10 -25.09 -0.28
N GLY A 75 -5.45 -24.68 -1.50
CA GLY A 75 -6.81 -24.30 -1.92
C GLY A 75 -7.41 -22.99 -1.37
N SER A 76 -6.84 -22.40 -0.32
CA SER A 76 -7.24 -21.06 0.14
C SER A 76 -6.63 -19.98 -0.74
N SER A 77 -7.40 -18.95 -1.09
CA SER A 77 -6.86 -17.78 -1.76
C SER A 77 -5.76 -17.16 -0.89
N PRO A 78 -4.61 -16.76 -1.46
CA PRO A 78 -3.58 -16.02 -0.73
C PRO A 78 -4.06 -14.62 -0.32
N CYS A 79 -5.15 -14.11 -0.92
CA CYS A 79 -5.78 -12.84 -0.57
C CYS A 79 -6.57 -12.99 0.74
N VAL A 80 -6.05 -12.42 1.83
CA VAL A 80 -6.66 -12.48 3.17
C VAL A 80 -7.58 -11.30 3.46
N GLY A 81 -7.57 -10.26 2.62
CA GLY A 81 -8.42 -9.09 2.79
C GLY A 81 -8.48 -8.22 1.54
N SER A 82 -9.57 -7.48 1.38
CA SER A 82 -9.72 -6.51 0.30
C SER A 82 -10.65 -5.37 0.72
N ALA A 83 -10.37 -4.17 0.24
CA ALA A 83 -11.17 -2.97 0.46
C ALA A 83 -11.26 -2.12 -0.81
N HIS A 84 -12.39 -1.48 -1.02
CA HIS A 84 -12.61 -0.55 -2.14
C HIS A 84 -12.23 0.88 -1.77
N LEU A 85 -11.49 1.53 -2.66
CA LEU A 85 -11.27 2.97 -2.65
C LEU A 85 -12.53 3.68 -3.18
N ASN A 86 -12.88 4.83 -2.59
CA ASN A 86 -14.01 5.65 -3.07
C ASN A 86 -13.63 6.54 -4.26
N SER A 87 -12.34 6.67 -4.54
CA SER A 87 -11.81 7.62 -5.50
C SER A 87 -12.18 7.28 -6.94
N ASN A 88 -12.57 8.30 -7.70
CA ASN A 88 -12.81 8.21 -9.14
C ASN A 88 -11.54 8.21 -10.00
N GLY A 89 -10.34 8.18 -9.39
CA GLY A 89 -9.05 8.24 -10.07
C GLY A 89 -8.15 7.05 -9.76
N PRO A 90 -7.12 6.79 -10.59
CA PRO A 90 -6.13 5.78 -10.29
C PRO A 90 -5.36 6.14 -9.00
N PRO A 91 -4.85 5.14 -8.27
CA PRO A 91 -3.93 5.38 -7.16
C PRO A 91 -2.70 6.17 -7.62
N ILE A 92 -2.28 7.14 -6.81
CA ILE A 92 -1.15 8.05 -7.06
C ILE A 92 -0.01 7.80 -6.08
N ALA A 93 -0.32 7.42 -4.85
CA ALA A 93 0.66 7.01 -3.86
C ALA A 93 0.06 5.99 -2.90
N MET A 94 0.92 5.13 -2.35
CA MET A 94 0.57 4.22 -1.27
C MET A 94 1.72 4.12 -0.29
N LYS A 95 1.43 4.20 1.01
CA LYS A 95 2.38 3.90 2.07
C LYS A 95 1.73 3.09 3.18
N CYS A 96 2.43 2.06 3.65
CA CYS A 96 2.06 1.33 4.85
C CYS A 96 2.90 1.81 6.04
N HIS A 97 2.27 1.95 7.20
CA HIS A 97 2.93 2.18 8.49
C HIS A 97 2.13 1.48 9.58
N GLU A 98 2.80 0.67 10.41
CA GLU A 98 2.15 -0.25 11.35
C GLU A 98 1.02 -1.08 10.68
N SER A 99 -0.22 -0.91 11.14
CA SER A 99 -1.42 -1.51 10.57
C SER A 99 -2.21 -0.59 9.65
N LEU A 100 -1.72 0.61 9.36
CA LEU A 100 -2.41 1.56 8.49
C LEU A 100 -1.77 1.56 7.10
N CYS A 101 -2.62 1.64 6.08
CA CYS A 101 -2.23 1.88 4.70
C CYS A 101 -2.89 3.17 4.22
N TYR A 102 -2.05 4.14 3.88
CA TYR A 102 -2.46 5.43 3.36
C TYR A 102 -2.40 5.36 1.84
N ILE A 103 -3.50 5.69 1.17
CA ILE A 103 -3.62 5.69 -0.28
C ILE A 103 -4.11 7.06 -0.73
N ALA A 104 -3.34 7.72 -1.59
CA ALA A 104 -3.78 8.92 -2.30
C ALA A 104 -4.30 8.52 -3.68
N ALA A 105 -5.51 8.94 -4.03
CA ALA A 105 -6.13 8.66 -5.31
C ALA A 105 -7.13 9.76 -5.69
N GLY A 106 -6.98 10.32 -6.89
CA GLY A 106 -7.84 11.42 -7.36
C GLY A 106 -7.73 12.66 -6.48
N ALA A 107 -8.80 12.98 -5.76
CA ALA A 107 -8.89 14.09 -4.81
C ALA A 107 -8.94 13.61 -3.35
N GLU A 108 -8.72 12.32 -3.11
CA GLU A 108 -8.92 11.72 -1.79
C GLU A 108 -7.65 11.06 -1.28
N VAL A 109 -7.41 11.19 0.02
CA VAL A 109 -6.48 10.36 0.78
C VAL A 109 -7.29 9.46 1.70
N THR A 110 -7.23 8.16 1.48
CA THR A 110 -7.91 7.15 2.29
C THR A 110 -6.89 6.41 3.14
N VAL A 111 -7.20 6.25 4.43
CA VAL A 111 -6.43 5.42 5.36
C VAL A 111 -7.23 4.16 5.66
N ILE A 112 -6.63 3.00 5.43
CA ILE A 112 -7.23 1.67 5.65
C ILE A 112 -6.48 0.97 6.77
N ASP A 113 -7.21 0.48 7.76
CA ASP A 113 -6.67 -0.47 8.74
C ASP A 113 -6.56 -1.85 8.10
N LEU A 114 -5.33 -2.33 7.93
CA LEU A 114 -4.97 -3.60 7.29
C LEU A 114 -5.43 -4.84 8.06
N ARG A 115 -5.70 -4.72 9.37
CA ARG A 115 -6.20 -5.84 10.18
C ARG A 115 -7.68 -6.08 9.96
N THR A 116 -8.44 -4.99 9.79
CA THR A 116 -9.90 -5.02 9.69
C THR A 116 -10.39 -4.82 8.26
N MET A 117 -9.51 -4.36 7.35
CA MET A 117 -9.82 -3.88 6.01
C MET A 117 -10.90 -2.78 5.98
N LYS A 118 -11.04 -2.03 7.07
CA LYS A 118 -11.97 -0.89 7.17
C LYS A 118 -11.23 0.42 6.96
N LYS A 119 -11.93 1.41 6.42
CA LYS A 119 -11.42 2.78 6.32
C LYS A 119 -11.36 3.37 7.72
N ALA A 120 -10.15 3.69 8.17
CA ALA A 120 -9.93 4.40 9.42
C ALA A 120 -10.20 5.91 9.26
N PHE A 121 -9.82 6.47 8.10
CA PHE A 121 -9.99 7.89 7.79
C PHE A 121 -10.11 8.11 6.28
N VAL A 122 -10.83 9.15 5.88
CA VAL A 122 -10.92 9.62 4.49
C VAL A 122 -10.84 11.14 4.50
N LEU A 123 -9.86 11.67 3.79
CA LEU A 123 -9.70 13.09 3.54
C LEU A 123 -10.03 13.37 2.08
N ALA A 124 -11.10 14.11 1.83
CA ALA A 124 -11.44 14.56 0.49
C ALA A 124 -11.04 16.04 0.33
N LEU A 125 -10.24 16.32 -0.69
CA LEU A 125 -9.89 17.67 -1.08
C LEU A 125 -11.02 18.25 -1.94
N GLN A 126 -11.57 19.36 -1.50
CA GLN A 126 -12.58 20.07 -2.28
C GLN A 126 -11.89 20.81 -3.42
N ASN A 127 -12.42 20.68 -4.64
CA ASN A 127 -11.99 21.41 -5.83
C ASN A 127 -10.50 21.25 -6.22
N HIS A 128 -9.82 20.21 -5.75
CA HIS A 128 -8.41 19.97 -6.07
C HIS A 128 -8.16 18.53 -6.52
N ARG A 129 -7.15 18.30 -7.36
CA ARG A 129 -6.65 16.97 -7.71
C ARG A 129 -5.24 16.78 -7.17
N ILE A 130 -4.99 15.66 -6.49
CA ILE A 130 -3.65 15.26 -6.05
C ILE A 130 -2.85 14.91 -7.31
N LEU A 131 -1.62 15.40 -7.41
CA LEU A 131 -0.69 15.10 -8.51
C LEU A 131 0.49 14.25 -8.04
N SER A 132 0.97 14.54 -6.84
CA SER A 132 1.98 13.76 -6.15
C SER A 132 1.64 13.74 -4.67
N CYS A 133 2.00 12.66 -3.99
CA CYS A 133 1.80 12.51 -2.57
C CYS A 133 2.96 11.75 -1.97
N ASP A 134 3.68 12.43 -1.07
CA ASP A 134 4.68 11.80 -0.22
C ASP A 134 4.12 11.69 1.19
N ILE A 135 4.14 10.47 1.70
CA ILE A 135 3.60 10.15 3.01
C ILE A 135 4.79 9.91 3.92
N PHE A 136 4.94 10.71 4.96
CA PHE A 136 6.03 10.62 5.92
C PHE A 136 5.48 10.15 7.26
N TYR A 137 6.28 9.32 7.94
CA TYR A 137 6.05 9.05 9.35
C TYR A 137 7.04 9.89 10.11
N ASP A 138 6.55 10.67 11.07
CA ASP A 138 7.41 11.44 11.93
C ASP A 138 7.63 10.67 13.24
N ALA A 139 8.85 10.19 13.44
CA ALA A 139 9.21 9.47 14.65
C ALA A 139 9.51 10.41 15.85
N GLN A 140 9.51 11.74 15.65
CA GLN A 140 9.97 12.72 16.64
C GLN A 140 8.95 13.79 17.05
N ASN A 141 7.83 14.02 16.34
CA ASN A 141 6.98 15.19 16.61
C ASN A 141 5.74 14.94 17.50
N ASP A 142 5.94 15.12 18.81
CA ASP A 142 4.88 15.46 19.78
C ASP A 142 4.44 16.94 19.71
N PHE A 143 5.20 17.81 19.01
CA PHE A 143 4.89 19.24 18.92
C PHE A 143 5.45 19.85 17.63
N LEU A 144 4.61 20.06 16.61
CA LEU A 144 4.74 21.23 15.74
C LEU A 144 3.35 21.69 15.30
N THR A 145 3.14 22.99 15.43
CA THR A 145 1.93 23.72 15.03
C THR A 145 1.69 23.58 13.53
N PRO A 146 0.44 23.39 13.08
CA PRO A 146 0.11 23.37 11.66
C PRO A 146 0.39 24.75 11.05
N GLU A 147 1.41 24.83 10.19
CA GLU A 147 1.60 25.97 9.30
C GLU A 147 0.75 25.70 8.06
N TRP A 148 -0.26 26.53 7.85
CA TRP A 148 -1.25 26.38 6.78
C TRP A 148 -0.66 26.84 5.45
N ASP A 149 0.16 26.00 4.83
CA ASP A 149 0.46 26.11 3.41
C ASP A 149 -0.39 25.09 2.65
N SER A 150 -1.01 25.54 1.56
CA SER A 150 -1.97 24.80 0.71
C SER A 150 -1.45 23.47 0.10
N GLU A 151 -0.26 23.04 0.49
CA GLU A 151 0.47 21.88 -0.04
C GLU A 151 0.73 20.79 1.02
N ASN A 152 0.51 21.06 2.32
CA ASN A 152 0.85 20.12 3.40
C ASN A 152 -0.38 19.77 4.27
N LEU A 153 -0.78 18.50 4.25
CA LEU A 153 -1.88 17.98 5.08
C LEU A 153 -1.29 17.11 6.20
N GLN A 154 -1.60 17.41 7.45
CA GLN A 154 -1.21 16.55 8.57
C GLN A 154 -2.34 15.60 8.96
N VAL A 155 -2.07 14.29 8.93
CA VAL A 155 -2.96 13.24 9.46
C VAL A 155 -2.17 12.51 10.55
N VAL A 156 -2.16 13.05 11.76
CA VAL A 156 -1.40 12.53 12.92
C VAL A 156 -1.59 11.00 13.05
N PRO A 157 -0.51 10.19 13.18
CA PRO A 157 0.90 10.55 13.40
C PRO A 157 1.73 10.64 12.11
N SER A 158 1.10 10.83 10.95
CA SER A 158 1.78 10.88 9.65
C SER A 158 1.56 12.23 8.96
N VAL A 159 2.64 12.81 8.45
CA VAL A 159 2.58 14.02 7.62
C VAL A 159 2.37 13.58 6.18
N ILE A 160 1.34 14.11 5.53
CA ILE A 160 1.00 13.82 4.14
C ILE A 160 1.25 15.10 3.33
N GLN A 161 2.35 15.14 2.60
CA GLN A 161 2.62 16.25 1.68
C GLN A 161 1.96 15.93 0.35
N THR A 162 1.14 16.85 -0.16
CA THR A 162 0.42 16.66 -1.43
C THR A 162 0.53 17.90 -2.29
N ILE A 163 1.06 17.73 -3.50
CA ILE A 163 0.99 18.77 -4.52
C ILE A 163 -0.36 18.62 -5.21
N THR A 164 -1.14 19.70 -5.25
CA THR A 164 -2.49 19.70 -5.80
C THR A 164 -2.70 20.84 -6.78
N ASN A 165 -3.51 20.62 -7.80
CA ASN A 165 -4.01 21.70 -8.66
C ASN A 165 -5.49 21.94 -8.39
N PRO A 166 -5.95 23.20 -8.35
CA PRO A 166 -7.37 23.50 -8.35
C PRO A 166 -8.01 23.08 -9.69
N PHE A 167 -9.29 22.72 -9.67
CA PHE A 167 -10.11 22.52 -10.87
C PHE A 167 -10.53 23.85 -11.50
#